data_AF-A0A3N7EI12-F1
#
_entry.id   AF-A0A3N7EI12-F1
#
_cell.length_a   1.000
_cell.length_b   1.000
_cell.length_c   1.000
_cell.angle_alpha   90.00
_cell.angle_beta   90.00
_cell.angle_gamma   90.00
#
_symmetry.space_group_name_H-M   'P 1'
#
loop_
_entity.id
_entity.type
_entity.pdbx_description
1 polymer ?
#
loop_
_entity_poly.entity_id
_entity_poly.type
_entity_poly.pdbx_seq_one_letter_code
_entity_poly.pdbx_strand_id
1 'polypeptide(L)'
;MFSILRLCTLCTLVANQHHCKKTSEKMKQVCSSFTYLLVLFVLLVTVSVLVEAQKCKSSGKVEGKKPPKKKCNQENGAERCEEDKLYTTYKCSQPVSALPVNSFEEGGDAVAPSECDGKYHDNYTPVVALSTAWFGKKETPHHITINGNGSLESFRHK
;
A
#
# COMPACT_ATOMS: atom_id res chain seq x y z
N MET A 1 -2.42 -3.79 -69.95
CA MET A 1 -2.19 -3.57 -68.51
C MET A 1 -2.01 -4.94 -67.83
N PHE A 2 -1.02 -5.80 -68.12
CA PHE A 2 0.39 -5.61 -68.48
C PHE A 2 1.08 -4.54 -67.62
N SER A 3 1.23 -4.81 -66.32
CA SER A 3 2.24 -4.10 -65.51
C SER A 3 2.59 -4.73 -64.16
N ILE A 4 1.84 -5.70 -63.63
CA ILE A 4 2.06 -6.10 -62.22
C ILE A 4 2.60 -7.53 -62.06
N LEU A 5 2.50 -8.40 -63.08
CA LEU A 5 2.87 -9.81 -62.96
C LEU A 5 4.14 -10.22 -63.73
N ARG A 6 5.05 -9.27 -64.01
CA ARG A 6 6.33 -9.53 -64.70
C ARG A 6 7.58 -9.05 -63.94
N LEU A 7 7.52 -9.02 -62.60
CA LEU A 7 8.72 -8.88 -61.76
C LEU A 7 9.06 -10.15 -60.96
N CYS A 8 8.38 -11.27 -61.23
CA CYS A 8 8.62 -12.51 -60.48
C CYS A 8 9.64 -13.46 -61.11
N THR A 9 10.18 -13.23 -62.31
CA THR A 9 10.99 -14.30 -62.93
C THR A 9 12.02 -13.78 -63.93
N LEU A 10 13.28 -14.14 -63.67
CA LEU A 10 14.49 -14.00 -64.48
C LEU A 10 15.19 -12.63 -64.49
N CYS A 11 16.05 -12.40 -63.50
CA CYS A 11 17.49 -12.30 -63.77
C CYS A 11 18.30 -12.37 -62.47
N THR A 12 18.57 -13.59 -62.01
CA THR A 12 19.80 -13.89 -61.29
C THR A 12 20.97 -13.80 -62.26
N LEU A 13 21.78 -12.75 -62.16
CA LEU A 13 23.16 -12.73 -62.67
C LEU A 13 24.05 -12.04 -61.63
N VAL A 14 24.57 -12.90 -60.73
CA VAL A 14 25.90 -12.86 -60.11
C VAL A 14 26.48 -11.46 -59.83
N ALA A 15 26.06 -10.84 -58.73
CA ALA A 15 26.98 -10.10 -57.86
C ALA A 15 26.32 -9.87 -56.49
N ASN A 16 27.02 -10.26 -55.44
CA ASN A 16 26.90 -9.72 -54.08
C ASN A 16 25.92 -10.39 -53.08
N GLN A 17 26.02 -11.70 -52.91
CA GLN A 17 25.38 -12.44 -51.81
C GLN A 17 25.83 -12.00 -50.40
N HIS A 18 26.97 -11.32 -50.23
CA HIS A 18 27.44 -10.87 -48.92
C HIS A 18 26.73 -9.63 -48.38
N HIS A 19 26.19 -8.75 -49.26
CA HIS A 19 25.51 -7.52 -48.82
C HIS A 19 24.04 -7.76 -48.40
N CYS A 20 23.38 -8.76 -48.99
CA CYS A 20 21.98 -9.11 -48.68
C CYS A 20 21.84 -9.96 -47.40
N LYS A 21 22.83 -10.83 -47.10
CA LYS A 21 22.85 -11.63 -45.86
C LYS A 21 23.12 -10.76 -44.61
N LYS A 22 24.02 -9.76 -44.75
CA LYS A 22 24.39 -8.82 -43.67
C LYS A 22 23.25 -7.85 -43.31
N THR A 23 22.44 -7.45 -44.30
CA THR A 23 21.23 -6.63 -44.07
C THR A 23 20.08 -7.45 -43.47
N SER A 24 19.94 -8.72 -43.83
CA SER A 24 18.96 -9.64 -43.20
C SER A 24 19.24 -9.91 -41.72
N GLU A 25 20.48 -10.14 -41.32
CA GLU A 25 20.83 -10.38 -39.91
C GLU A 25 20.74 -9.10 -39.05
N LYS A 26 21.14 -7.95 -39.59
CA LYS A 26 20.96 -6.65 -38.92
C LYS A 26 19.49 -6.35 -38.66
N MET A 27 18.60 -6.73 -39.59
CA MET A 27 17.16 -6.55 -39.46
C MET A 27 16.53 -7.52 -38.45
N LYS A 28 16.99 -8.78 -38.41
CA LYS A 28 16.61 -9.76 -37.37
C LYS A 28 17.04 -9.31 -35.97
N GLN A 29 18.23 -8.72 -35.84
CA GLN A 29 18.74 -8.24 -34.56
C GLN A 29 18.01 -6.99 -34.07
N VAL A 30 17.60 -6.09 -34.97
CA VAL A 30 16.76 -4.93 -34.66
C VAL A 30 15.34 -5.36 -34.30
N CYS A 31 14.74 -6.32 -35.01
CA CYS A 31 13.44 -6.90 -34.66
C CYS A 31 13.48 -7.65 -33.31
N SER A 32 14.57 -8.37 -33.02
CA SER A 32 14.79 -9.05 -31.73
C SER A 32 14.93 -8.05 -30.58
N SER A 33 15.64 -6.94 -30.80
CA SER A 33 15.77 -5.86 -29.82
C SER A 33 14.45 -5.12 -29.58
N PHE A 34 13.68 -4.84 -30.65
CA PHE A 34 12.39 -4.16 -30.54
C PHE A 34 11.33 -5.02 -29.85
N THR A 35 11.30 -6.33 -30.15
CA THR A 35 10.42 -7.28 -29.44
C THR A 35 10.80 -7.41 -27.97
N TYR A 36 12.09 -7.43 -27.64
CA TYR A 36 12.55 -7.41 -26.24
C TYR A 36 12.12 -6.14 -25.50
N LEU A 37 12.26 -4.96 -26.13
CA LEU A 37 11.82 -3.69 -25.54
C LEU A 37 10.30 -3.62 -25.35
N LEU A 38 9.52 -4.13 -26.30
CA LEU A 38 8.06 -4.23 -26.18
C LEU A 38 7.65 -5.17 -25.05
N VAL A 39 8.29 -6.34 -24.93
CA VAL A 39 8.02 -7.30 -23.85
C VAL A 39 8.38 -6.69 -22.49
N LEU A 40 9.52 -6.01 -22.38
CA LEU A 40 9.93 -5.30 -21.16
C LEU A 40 8.94 -4.20 -20.78
N PHE A 41 8.47 -3.42 -21.77
CA PHE A 41 7.48 -2.37 -21.55
C PHE A 41 6.14 -2.94 -21.09
N VAL A 42 5.65 -4.01 -21.72
CA VAL A 42 4.44 -4.73 -21.28
C VAL A 42 4.62 -5.27 -19.87
N LEU A 43 5.78 -5.85 -19.54
CA LEU A 43 6.08 -6.34 -18.19
C LEU A 43 6.05 -5.19 -17.17
N LEU A 44 6.68 -4.06 -17.47
CA LEU A 44 6.66 -2.86 -16.61
C LEU A 44 5.24 -2.32 -16.41
N VAL A 45 4.41 -2.28 -17.46
CA VAL A 45 3.01 -1.86 -17.37
C VAL A 45 2.20 -2.86 -16.53
N THR A 46 2.37 -4.17 -16.73
CA THR A 46 1.66 -5.20 -15.92
C THR A 46 2.06 -5.15 -14.44
N VAL A 47 3.35 -4.95 -14.13
CA VAL A 47 3.83 -4.77 -12.75
C VAL A 47 3.27 -3.47 -12.16
N SER A 48 3.22 -2.39 -12.94
CA SER A 48 2.65 -1.10 -12.49
C SER A 48 1.16 -1.19 -12.16
N VAL A 49 0.39 -1.97 -12.93
CA VAL A 49 -1.04 -2.22 -12.67
C VAL A 49 -1.24 -3.16 -11.47
N LEU A 50 -0.33 -4.11 -11.23
CA LEU A 50 -0.37 -5.01 -10.07
C LEU A 50 -0.07 -4.28 -8.74
N VAL A 51 0.62 -3.14 -8.79
CA VAL A 51 0.93 -2.27 -7.64
C VAL A 51 -0.25 -1.32 -7.32
N GLU A 52 -1.45 -1.58 -7.82
CA GLU A 52 -2.67 -1.11 -7.14
C GLU A 52 -2.84 -1.88 -5.83
N ALA A 53 -2.00 -1.55 -4.84
CA ALA A 53 -2.29 -1.83 -3.44
C ALA A 53 -3.72 -1.35 -3.21
N GLN A 54 -4.63 -2.27 -2.89
CA GLN A 54 -6.02 -1.93 -2.67
C GLN A 54 -6.08 -0.81 -1.63
N LYS A 55 -6.33 0.42 -2.10
CA LYS A 55 -6.47 1.58 -1.21
C LYS A 55 -7.53 1.21 -0.18
N CYS A 56 -7.21 1.40 1.11
CA CYS A 56 -8.10 1.03 2.19
C CYS A 56 -9.46 1.72 1.99
N LYS A 57 -10.50 0.94 1.66
CA LYS A 57 -11.87 1.45 1.42
C LYS A 57 -12.64 1.51 2.73
N SER A 58 -13.53 2.50 2.85
CA SER A 58 -14.46 2.59 3.98
C SER A 58 -15.30 1.32 4.11
N SER A 59 -15.47 0.85 5.33
CA SER A 59 -16.26 -0.36 5.63
C SER A 59 -17.70 -0.05 6.03
N GLY A 60 -17.99 1.20 6.41
CA GLY A 60 -19.33 1.65 6.77
C GLY A 60 -19.34 3.06 7.37
N LYS A 61 -20.47 3.42 7.97
CA LYS A 61 -20.64 4.65 8.75
C LYS A 61 -21.35 4.34 10.07
N VAL A 62 -21.01 5.09 11.11
CA VAL A 62 -21.69 5.05 12.42
C VAL A 62 -22.18 6.44 12.77
N GLU A 63 -23.34 6.52 13.39
CA GLU A 63 -23.92 7.77 13.86
C GLU A 63 -23.38 8.11 15.24
N GLY A 64 -22.91 9.34 15.40
CA GLY A 64 -22.38 9.87 16.63
C GLY A 64 -23.48 10.03 17.68
N LYS A 65 -23.17 9.58 18.89
CA LYS A 65 -24.03 9.77 20.06
C LYS A 65 -23.32 10.64 21.06
N LYS A 66 -24.07 11.51 21.72
CA LYS A 66 -23.55 12.34 22.80
C LYS A 66 -23.00 11.44 23.93
N PRO A 67 -21.73 11.60 24.33
CA PRO A 67 -21.16 10.77 25.39
C PRO A 67 -21.86 11.07 26.74
N PRO A 68 -21.95 10.09 27.64
CA PRO A 68 -22.45 10.30 29.00
C PRO A 68 -21.65 11.40 29.72
N LYS A 69 -22.33 12.18 30.58
CA LYS A 69 -21.69 13.24 31.38
C LYS A 69 -20.47 12.66 32.13
N LYS A 70 -19.32 13.33 32.05
CA LYS A 70 -18.03 12.95 32.67
C LYS A 70 -17.30 11.73 32.08
N LYS A 71 -17.72 11.18 30.93
CA LYS A 71 -17.04 10.03 30.28
C LYS A 71 -16.24 10.40 29.02
N CYS A 72 -16.00 11.68 28.77
CA CYS A 72 -15.22 12.16 27.63
C CYS A 72 -14.13 13.08 28.17
N ASN A 73 -12.91 12.55 28.29
CA ASN A 73 -11.73 13.38 28.52
C ASN A 73 -11.49 14.24 27.27
N GLN A 74 -11.18 15.52 27.44
CA GLN A 74 -10.80 16.41 26.32
C GLN A 74 -9.30 16.68 26.31
N GLU A 75 -8.55 16.07 27.23
CA GLU A 75 -7.10 16.07 27.21
C GLU A 75 -6.59 15.33 25.96
N ASN A 76 -5.34 15.60 25.58
CA ASN A 76 -4.64 14.96 24.45
C ASN A 76 -5.31 15.11 23.07
N GLY A 77 -6.21 16.08 22.90
CA GLY A 77 -6.83 16.39 21.60
C GLY A 77 -7.96 15.45 21.20
N ALA A 78 -8.56 14.72 22.15
CA ALA A 78 -9.69 13.86 21.88
C ALA A 78 -10.92 14.67 21.40
N GLU A 79 -11.29 14.49 20.13
CA GLU A 79 -12.50 15.08 19.56
C GLU A 79 -13.75 14.37 20.11
N ARG A 80 -14.73 15.17 20.55
CA ARG A 80 -16.02 14.64 20.99
C ARG A 80 -16.84 14.19 19.79
N CYS A 81 -17.47 13.02 19.90
CA CYS A 81 -18.50 12.61 18.95
C CYS A 81 -19.69 13.58 19.00
N GLU A 82 -19.99 14.20 17.87
CA GLU A 82 -21.14 15.08 17.69
C GLU A 82 -22.41 14.23 17.48
N GLU A 83 -23.51 14.69 18.06
CA GLU A 83 -24.83 14.06 17.90
C GLU A 83 -25.28 14.18 16.44
N ASP A 84 -25.85 13.10 15.90
CA ASP A 84 -26.37 12.97 14.52
C ASP A 84 -25.30 13.12 13.41
N LYS A 85 -24.01 13.20 13.76
CA LYS A 85 -22.90 13.23 12.80
C LYS A 85 -22.52 11.81 12.37
N LEU A 86 -22.35 11.58 11.07
CA LEU A 86 -21.90 10.30 10.52
C LEU A 86 -20.37 10.21 10.47
N TYR A 87 -19.80 9.21 11.14
CA TYR A 87 -18.37 8.90 11.16
C TYR A 87 -18.07 7.67 10.31
N THR A 88 -17.06 7.76 9.45
CA THR A 88 -16.64 6.65 8.58
C THR A 88 -15.86 5.61 9.36
N THR A 89 -16.18 4.33 9.15
CA THR A 89 -15.45 3.20 9.76
C THR A 89 -14.58 2.48 8.73
N TYR A 90 -13.48 1.89 9.20
CA TYR A 90 -12.53 1.15 8.37
C TYR A 90 -12.13 -0.15 9.06
N LYS A 91 -12.12 -1.25 8.30
CA LYS A 91 -11.55 -2.55 8.72
C LYS A 91 -10.08 -2.72 8.29
N CYS A 92 -9.55 -1.75 7.55
CA CYS A 92 -8.17 -1.70 7.09
C CYS A 92 -7.48 -0.45 7.68
N SER A 93 -6.15 -0.44 7.69
CA SER A 93 -5.38 0.71 8.18
C SER A 93 -5.23 1.75 7.09
N GLN A 94 -5.60 2.99 7.40
CA GLN A 94 -5.22 4.15 6.61
C GLN A 94 -3.78 4.55 6.93
N PRO A 95 -3.04 5.18 5.99
CA PRO A 95 -1.81 5.87 6.31
C PRO A 95 -2.10 6.96 7.34
N VAL A 96 -1.36 6.97 8.44
CA VAL A 96 -1.43 8.01 9.47
C VAL A 96 -0.19 8.89 9.39
N SER A 97 -0.36 10.21 9.48
CA SER A 97 0.73 11.18 9.49
C SER A 97 1.23 11.51 10.90
N ALA A 98 0.41 11.23 11.92
CA ALA A 98 0.71 11.45 13.32
C ALA A 98 0.28 10.23 14.15
N LEU A 99 1.07 9.94 15.19
CA LEU A 99 0.74 8.94 16.20
C LEU A 99 -0.01 9.64 17.33
N PRO A 100 -1.31 9.37 17.53
CA PRO A 100 -2.02 9.92 18.67
C PRO A 100 -1.46 9.36 19.98
N VAL A 101 -1.39 10.21 20.99
CA VAL A 101 -0.93 9.85 22.35
C VAL A 101 -2.16 9.54 23.20
N ASN A 102 -2.09 8.47 23.99
CA ASN A 102 -3.19 8.01 24.83
C ASN A 102 -2.65 7.52 26.18
N SER A 103 -3.35 7.82 27.28
CA SER A 103 -3.09 7.22 28.59
C SER A 103 -3.81 5.88 28.76
N PHE A 104 -3.08 4.87 29.25
CA PHE A 104 -3.60 3.54 29.56
C PHE A 104 -3.89 3.34 31.06
N GLU A 105 -3.82 4.42 31.84
CA GLU A 105 -4.04 4.40 33.28
C GLU A 105 -5.51 4.28 33.64
N GLU A 106 -5.76 3.75 34.85
CA GLU A 106 -7.10 3.79 35.42
C GLU A 106 -7.50 5.24 35.71
N GLY A 107 -8.62 5.68 35.12
CA GLY A 107 -9.08 7.07 35.25
C GLY A 107 -8.39 8.06 34.30
N GLY A 108 -7.46 7.60 33.44
CA GLY A 108 -6.92 8.37 32.33
C GLY A 108 -7.84 8.35 31.10
N ASP A 109 -7.25 8.26 29.90
CA ASP A 109 -8.00 8.20 28.64
C ASP A 109 -8.67 6.84 28.41
N ALA A 110 -8.11 5.78 29.00
CA ALA A 110 -8.62 4.42 28.90
C ALA A 110 -9.96 4.25 29.62
N VAL A 111 -11.01 3.98 28.84
CA VAL A 111 -12.36 3.68 29.36
C VAL A 111 -12.47 2.26 29.91
N ALA A 112 -11.56 1.37 29.52
CA ALA A 112 -11.50 -0.03 29.91
C ALA A 112 -10.03 -0.51 29.97
N PRO A 113 -9.75 -1.61 30.68
CA PRO A 113 -8.43 -2.24 30.65
C PRO A 113 -8.04 -2.71 29.24
N SER A 114 -6.74 -2.86 28.99
CA SER A 114 -6.20 -3.32 27.71
C SER A 114 -6.70 -4.73 27.33
N GLU A 115 -7.02 -4.94 26.05
CA GLU A 115 -7.68 -6.17 25.58
C GLU A 115 -6.78 -7.42 25.73
N CYS A 116 -5.46 -7.28 25.57
CA CYS A 116 -4.54 -8.42 25.56
C CYS A 116 -4.29 -9.00 26.96
N ASP A 117 -4.39 -8.22 28.03
CA ASP A 117 -4.08 -8.67 29.39
C ASP A 117 -5.09 -8.28 30.48
N GLY A 118 -6.13 -7.53 30.13
CA GLY A 118 -7.19 -7.13 31.04
C GLY A 118 -6.72 -6.17 32.13
N LYS A 119 -5.63 -5.41 31.90
CA LYS A 119 -5.05 -4.49 32.90
C LYS A 119 -4.95 -3.06 32.39
N TYR A 120 -4.97 -2.11 33.33
CA TYR A 120 -4.49 -0.75 33.10
C TYR A 120 -2.95 -0.74 33.21
N HIS A 121 -2.32 0.20 32.50
CA HIS A 121 -0.87 0.36 32.44
C HIS A 121 -0.51 1.81 32.75
N ASP A 122 0.52 2.03 33.56
CA ASP A 122 1.00 3.37 33.88
C ASP A 122 1.60 4.07 32.65
N ASN A 123 1.59 5.41 32.64
CA ASN A 123 2.08 6.20 31.50
C ASN A 123 3.60 6.06 31.27
N TYR A 124 4.35 5.45 32.19
CA TYR A 124 5.78 5.17 32.02
C TYR A 124 6.04 3.77 31.45
N THR A 125 5.03 2.92 31.35
CA THR A 125 5.14 1.64 30.66
C THR A 125 4.96 1.85 29.15
N PRO A 126 5.95 1.48 28.31
CA PRO A 126 5.88 1.70 26.87
C PRO A 126 4.91 0.70 26.22
N VAL A 127 3.63 1.08 26.15
CA VAL A 127 2.56 0.30 25.54
C VAL A 127 1.85 1.07 24.43
N VAL A 128 1.29 0.34 23.45
CA VAL A 128 0.55 0.90 22.32
C VAL A 128 -0.74 0.13 22.04
N ALA A 129 -1.75 0.83 21.56
CA ALA A 129 -2.95 0.23 20.98
C ALA A 129 -2.81 0.20 19.45
N LEU A 130 -3.25 -0.90 18.85
CA LEU A 130 -3.24 -1.09 17.41
C LEU A 130 -4.63 -0.88 16.82
N SER A 131 -4.69 -0.34 15.60
CA SER A 131 -5.96 -0.35 14.85
C SER A 131 -6.39 -1.80 14.57
N THR A 132 -7.69 -2.00 14.39
CA THR A 132 -8.30 -3.33 14.18
C THR A 132 -7.70 -4.12 13.02
N ALA A 133 -7.11 -3.46 12.03
CA ALA A 133 -6.51 -4.12 10.88
C ALA A 133 -5.11 -4.71 11.17
N TRP A 134 -4.44 -4.20 12.20
CA TRP A 134 -3.18 -4.74 12.72
C TRP A 134 -3.43 -5.65 13.91
N PHE A 135 -4.42 -5.33 14.74
CA PHE A 135 -4.84 -6.14 15.87
C PHE A 135 -5.43 -7.49 15.40
N GLY A 136 -4.91 -8.61 15.91
CA GLY A 136 -5.45 -9.95 15.62
C GLY A 136 -4.92 -10.65 14.36
N LYS A 137 -3.94 -10.08 13.65
CA LYS A 137 -3.19 -10.87 12.64
C LYS A 137 -2.28 -11.87 13.37
N LYS A 138 -2.21 -13.11 12.88
CA LYS A 138 -1.37 -14.18 13.46
C LYS A 138 0.10 -13.79 13.61
N GLU A 139 0.57 -12.84 12.82
CA GLU A 139 1.95 -12.37 12.78
C GLU A 139 2.17 -11.02 13.48
N THR A 140 1.17 -10.47 14.17
CA THR A 140 1.35 -9.21 14.88
C THR A 140 2.36 -9.41 16.02
N PRO A 141 3.53 -8.76 15.97
CA PRO A 141 4.58 -8.99 16.95
C PRO A 141 4.17 -8.38 18.29
N HIS A 142 4.53 -9.05 19.38
CA HIS A 142 4.27 -8.54 20.75
C HIS A 142 4.93 -7.19 21.05
N HIS A 143 5.99 -6.86 20.32
CA HIS A 143 6.68 -5.58 20.42
C HIS A 143 6.73 -4.90 19.06
N ILE A 144 6.53 -3.59 19.05
CA ILE A 144 6.55 -2.75 17.86
C ILE A 144 7.58 -1.65 18.11
N THR A 145 8.50 -1.51 17.18
CA THR A 145 9.47 -0.41 17.19
C THR A 145 8.91 0.76 16.38
N ILE A 146 8.76 1.91 17.03
CA ILE A 146 8.37 3.16 16.39
C ILE A 146 9.64 3.98 16.15
N ASN A 147 9.77 4.51 14.94
CA ASN A 147 10.80 5.49 14.61
C ASN A 147 10.19 6.89 14.64
N GLY A 148 10.70 7.74 15.52
CA GLY A 148 10.30 9.14 15.63
C GLY A 148 11.52 10.03 15.83
N ASN A 149 11.66 11.08 15.02
CA ASN A 149 12.71 12.10 15.15
C ASN A 149 14.15 11.54 15.23
N GLY A 150 14.43 10.43 14.54
CA GLY A 150 15.74 9.77 14.55
C GLY A 150 15.98 8.83 15.73
N SER A 151 14.99 8.64 16.60
CA SER A 151 15.02 7.68 17.71
C SER A 151 14.12 6.47 17.42
N LEU A 152 14.60 5.29 17.82
CA LEU A 152 13.85 4.04 17.77
C LEU A 152 13.46 3.66 19.19
N GLU A 153 12.17 3.48 19.43
CA GLU A 153 11.64 3.06 20.73
C GLU A 153 10.70 1.87 20.55
N SER A 154 10.80 0.89 21.47
CA SER A 154 10.06 -0.37 21.39
C SER A 154 8.91 -0.35 22.39
N PHE A 155 7.71 -0.63 21.90
CA PHE A 155 6.47 -0.64 22.66
C PHE A 155 5.84 -2.03 22.64
N ARG A 156 5.21 -2.43 23.74
CA ARG A 156 4.36 -3.63 23.72
C ARG A 156 2.96 -3.27 23.25
N HIS A 157 2.41 -4.03 22.31
CA HIS A 157 0.98 -3.92 22.08
C HIS A 157 0.22 -4.55 23.25
N LYS A 158 -0.83 -3.87 23.69
CA LYS A 158 -1.69 -4.30 24.80
C LYS A 158 -3.15 -4.19 24.39
#